data_AF-M1A519-F1
#
_entry.id   AF-M1A519-F1
#
_cell.length_a   1.000
_cell.length_b   1.000
_cell.length_c   1.000
_cell.angle_alpha   90.00
_cell.angle_beta   90.00
_cell.angle_gamma   90.00
#
_symmetry.space_group_name_H-M   'P 1'
#
loop_
_entity.id
_entity.type
_entity.pdbx_description
1 polymer ?
#
loop_
_entity_poly.entity_id
_entity_poly.type
_entity_poly.pdbx_seq_one_letter_code
_entity_poly.pdbx_strand_id
1 'polypeptide(L)' 'MVKNRLKGEVTVIHGEDDELIPVECSYNVQSRVPRARVNVVKNKDHITIVVGRQQAFARELEEIWNNNSTSN' A
#
# COMPACT_ATOMS: atom_id res chain seq x y z
N MET A 1 -10.20 -12.53 17.26
CA MET A 1 -10.04 -11.49 16.23
C MET A 1 -8.56 -11.44 15.82
N VAL A 2 -8.23 -11.77 14.57
CA VAL A 2 -6.85 -11.88 14.03
C VAL A 2 -6.05 -10.56 14.10
N LYS A 3 -6.72 -9.44 14.40
CA LYS A 3 -6.21 -8.08 14.35
C LYS A 3 -4.94 -7.78 15.18
N ASN A 4 -4.63 -8.57 16.22
CA ASN A 4 -3.50 -8.29 17.14
C ASN A 4 -2.37 -9.34 17.14
N ARG A 5 -2.39 -10.37 16.27
CA ARG A 5 -1.36 -11.43 16.33
C ARG A 5 -0.17 -11.23 15.38
N LEU A 6 -0.27 -10.33 14.41
CA LEU A 6 0.80 -10.05 13.45
C LEU A 6 1.31 -8.63 13.69
N LYS A 7 2.62 -8.45 13.82
CA LYS A 7 3.26 -7.16 14.16
C LYS A 7 3.73 -6.31 12.98
N GLY A 8 3.74 -6.84 11.75
CA GLY A 8 4.32 -6.12 10.59
C GLY A 8 3.51 -4.88 10.18
N GLU A 9 4.17 -3.85 9.65
CA GLU A 9 3.46 -2.72 9.05
C GLU A 9 2.68 -3.20 7.82
N VAL A 10 1.51 -2.60 7.57
CA VAL A 10 0.72 -2.89 6.35
C VAL A 10 0.78 -1.65 5.47
N THR A 11 1.22 -1.81 4.22
CA THR A 11 1.18 -0.73 3.23
C THR A 11 0.19 -1.10 2.13
N VAL A 12 -0.72 -0.18 1.81
CA VAL A 12 -1.69 -0.31 0.73
C VAL A 12 -1.31 0.73 -0.32
N ILE A 13 -0.94 0.30 -1.52
CA ILE A 13 -0.65 1.18 -2.65
C ILE A 13 -1.86 1.12 -3.59
N HIS A 14 -2.39 2.27 -3.97
CA HIS A 14 -3.62 2.38 -4.76
C HIS A 14 -3.47 3.47 -5.82
N GLY A 15 -3.98 3.25 -7.03
CA GLY A 15 -3.97 4.26 -8.10
C GLY A 15 -5.11 5.25 -7.95
N GLU A 16 -4.85 6.55 -8.04
CA GLU A 16 -5.89 7.60 -7.93
C GLU A 16 -7.03 7.43 -8.95
N ASP A 17 -6.70 6.91 -10.14
CA ASP A 17 -7.62 6.73 -11.27
C ASP A 17 -8.03 5.25 -11.45
N ASP A 18 -8.00 4.45 -10.37
CA ASP A 18 -8.47 3.07 -10.41
C ASP A 18 -10.00 3.03 -10.63
N GLU A 19 -10.42 2.74 -11.87
CA GLU A 19 -11.83 2.62 -12.26
C GLU A 19 -12.46 1.28 -11.84
N LEU A 20 -11.66 0.30 -11.40
CA LEU A 20 -12.14 -1.04 -11.01
C LEU A 20 -12.43 -1.11 -9.52
N ILE A 21 -11.59 -0.48 -8.70
CA ILE A 21 -11.71 -0.47 -7.24
C ILE A 21 -11.64 0.98 -6.77
N PRO A 22 -12.71 1.53 -6.15
CA PRO A 22 -12.68 2.87 -5.60
C PRO A 22 -11.65 3.04 -4.49
N VAL A 23 -11.00 4.21 -4.42
CA VAL A 23 -9.95 4.51 -3.41
C VAL A 23 -10.47 4.40 -1.97
N GLU A 24 -11.76 4.61 -1.76
CA GLU A 24 -12.43 4.47 -0.47
C GLU A 24 -12.30 3.05 0.09
N CYS A 25 -12.20 2.03 -0.77
CA CYS A 25 -11.95 0.65 -0.35
C CYS A 25 -10.61 0.52 0.41
N SER A 26 -9.56 1.23 -0.04
CA SER A 26 -8.26 1.26 0.63
C SER A 26 -8.33 1.99 1.99
N TYR A 27 -9.06 3.10 2.07
CA TYR A 27 -9.29 3.79 3.35
C TYR A 27 -10.14 2.96 4.33
N ASN A 28 -11.07 2.15 3.82
CA ASN A 28 -11.81 1.17 4.61
C ASN A 28 -10.91 0.05 5.18
N VAL A 29 -9.81 -0.30 4.49
CA VAL A 29 -8.78 -1.18 5.06
C VAL A 29 -8.08 -0.48 6.22
N GLN A 30 -7.67 0.77 6.02
CA GLN A 30 -7.00 1.57 7.06
C GLN A 30 -7.85 1.73 8.32
N SER A 31 -9.15 2.00 8.17
CA SER A 31 -10.05 2.13 9.33
C SER A 31 -10.19 0.83 10.14
N ARG A 32 -10.03 -0.33 9.49
CA ARG A 32 -10.14 -1.66 10.12
C ARG A 32 -8.81 -2.21 10.64
N VAL A 33 -7.69 -1.73 10.08
CA VAL A 33 -6.33 -2.16 10.37
C VAL A 33 -5.50 -0.92 10.74
N PRO A 34 -5.40 -0.55 12.04
CA PRO A 34 -4.76 0.70 12.45
C PRO A 34 -3.29 0.87 12.04
N ARG A 35 -2.58 -0.25 11.83
CA ARG A 35 -1.19 -0.29 11.32
C ARG A 35 -1.09 -0.22 9.79
N ALA A 36 -2.19 0.02 9.09
CA ALA A 36 -2.19 0.15 7.65
C ALA A 36 -1.99 1.60 7.22
N ARG A 37 -1.04 1.81 6.32
CA ARG A 37 -0.76 3.10 5.67
C ARG A 37 -1.21 3.02 4.23
N VAL A 38 -2.05 3.94 3.80
CA VAL A 38 -2.53 4.04 2.41
C VAL A 38 -1.69 5.05 1.66
N ASN A 39 -1.11 4.63 0.54
CA ASN A 39 -0.39 5.45 -0.42
C ASN A 39 -1.19 5.52 -1.72
N VAL A 40 -1.77 6.69 -2.02
CA VAL A 40 -2.50 6.93 -3.26
C VAL A 40 -1.54 7.53 -4.29
N VAL A 41 -1.35 6.84 -5.41
CA VAL A 41 -0.43 7.24 -6.47
C VAL A 41 -1.20 7.99 -7.54
N LYS A 42 -0.87 9.27 -7.72
CA LYS A 42 -1.54 10.15 -8.68
C LYS A 42 -1.35 9.74 -10.13
N ASN A 43 -2.36 9.98 -10.96
CA ASN A 43 -2.33 9.70 -12.40
C ASN A 43 -2.02 8.21 -12.71
N LYS A 44 -2.53 7.29 -11.88
CA LYS A 44 -2.34 5.84 -12.00
C LYS A 44 -3.64 5.12 -11.81
N ASP A 45 -3.84 4.11 -12.64
CA ASP A 45 -4.93 3.15 -12.56
C ASP A 45 -4.46 1.83 -11.91
N HIS A 46 -5.37 0.85 -11.85
CA HIS A 46 -5.15 -0.48 -11.28
C HIS A 46 -3.90 -1.22 -11.82
N ILE A 47 -3.53 -0.97 -13.06
CA ILE A 47 -2.42 -1.63 -13.77
C ILE A 47 -1.17 -0.75 -13.71
N THR A 48 -1.32 0.55 -13.97
CA THR A 48 -0.18 1.48 -14.12
C THR A 48 0.46 1.89 -12.80
N ILE A 49 -0.11 1.52 -11.65
CA ILE A 49 0.63 1.51 -10.38
C ILE A 49 1.94 0.69 -10.48
N VAL A 50 1.96 -0.37 -11.32
CA VAL A 50 3.13 -1.23 -11.57
C VAL A 50 3.70 -1.05 -12.98
N VAL A 51 2.88 -1.21 -14.02
CA VAL A 51 3.34 -1.22 -15.41
C VAL A 51 3.83 0.17 -15.84
N GLY A 52 5.04 0.25 -16.37
CA GLY A 52 5.70 1.52 -16.72
C GLY A 52 6.39 2.21 -15.54
N ARG A 53 6.30 1.64 -14.33
CA ARG A 53 6.92 2.15 -13.11
C ARG A 53 7.77 1.10 -12.38
N GLN A 54 8.14 0.00 -13.04
CA GLN A 54 8.69 -1.19 -12.38
C GLN A 54 9.91 -0.88 -11.50
N GLN A 55 10.84 -0.04 -11.96
CA GLN A 55 12.02 0.35 -11.17
C GLN A 55 11.65 1.22 -9.96
N ALA A 56 10.74 2.19 -10.13
CA ALA A 56 10.26 3.02 -9.04
C ALA A 56 9.45 2.20 -8.02
N PHE A 57 8.56 1.34 -8.50
CA PHE A 57 7.76 0.44 -7.69
C PHE A 57 8.64 -0.56 -6.91
N ALA A 58 9.66 -1.13 -7.55
CA ALA A 58 10.63 -2.00 -6.86
C ALA A 58 11.35 -1.26 -5.73
N ARG A 59 11.78 -0.01 -5.97
CA ARG A 59 12.40 0.82 -4.93
C ARG A 59 11.44 1.14 -3.78
N GLU A 60 10.18 1.47 -4.07
CA GLU A 60 9.15 1.65 -3.04
C GLU A 60 8.99 0.38 -2.18
N LEU A 61 9.01 -0.81 -2.80
CA LEU A 61 8.98 -2.08 -2.07
C LEU A 61 10.22 -2.30 -1.21
N GLU A 62 11.43 -2.00 -1.71
CA GLU A 62 12.67 -2.07 -0.94
C GLU A 62 12.63 -1.15 0.29
N GLU A 63 12.13 0.08 0.13
CA GLU A 63 11.96 1.05 1.23
C GLU A 63 10.97 0.52 2.30
N ILE A 64 9.85 -0.07 1.88
CA ILE A 64 8.89 -0.72 2.79
C ILE A 64 9.55 -1.87 3.56
N TRP A 65 10.36 -2.69 2.89
CA TRP A 65 11.06 -3.81 3.51
C TRP A 65 12.11 -3.34 4.54
N ASN A 66 12.91 -2.33 4.19
CA ASN A 66 13.96 -1.81 5.05
C ASN A 66 13.40 -1.14 6.32
N ASN A 67 12.27 -0.45 6.21
CA ASN A 67 11.59 0.18 7.35
C ASN A 67 11.02 -0.84 8.34
N ASN A 68 10.60 -2.03 7.87
CA ASN A 68 10.17 -3.12 8.76
C ASN A 68 11.36 -3.83 9.42
N SER A 69 12.53 -3.84 8.78
CA SER A 69 13.74 -4.53 9.26
C SER A 69 14.47 -3.78 10.38
N THR A 70 14.24 -2.48 10.50
CA THR A 70 14.89 -1.57 11.46
C THR A 70 14.06 -1.32 12.72
N SER A 71 12.81 -1.79 12.76
CA SER A 71 11.93 -1.71 13.93
C SER A 71 12.18 -2.89 14.88
N ASN A 72 13.32 -2.85 15.59
CA ASN A 72 13.66 -3.74 16.70
C ASN A 72 13.76 -2.94 18.01
#